data_AF-A0A959IHF4-F1
#
_entry.id   AF-A0A959IHF4-F1
#
_cell.length_a   1.000
_cell.length_b   1.000
_cell.length_c   1.000
_cell.angle_alpha   90.00
_cell.angle_beta   90.00
_cell.angle_gamma   90.00
#
_symmetry.space_group_name_H-M   'P 1'
#
loop_
_entity.id
_entity.type
_entity.pdbx_description
1 polymer ?
#
loop_
_entity_poly.entity_id
_entity_poly.type
_entity_poly.pdbx_seq_one_letter_code
_entity_poly.pdbx_strand_id
1 'polypeptide(L)'
;MMMNSEILAAIIAALASLTVAIISLIQSSRQRKIIHNQQIDIEKIRQDHEVQKFELNARLDYEYEAKKKLYKEYEPLFFQFTEFSNEALSHIKAISWTTFQGSSNSDKWNKNAWMNKSSYFFKETIYKVFCPLASMKLINDGLNSIDVKMDEKIHIVYKLGKILHSSFHHDYILAQNMSKKIKVEKEHLEKFGQNFQLGAPFSQSYYEEWQKNVITNPEDFKGGEGIRTGQLETLLQGFFAEGANEKRIISFGEFEKKLQESDSSEWSKIAEVRFERFDPRINKVLWRILVIQACLHYIFGGIKNLKAINSDILENLTNNFFEKGRNDIDNNQRPGFKGNVTRKEEQEDIINSVEKYMKHQFKNF
;
A
#
# COMPACT_ATOMS: atom_id res chain seq x y z
N MET A 1 -41.35 83.53 65.82
CA MET A 1 -40.53 83.82 64.63
C MET A 1 -41.01 82.88 63.53
N MET A 2 -41.93 83.32 62.67
CA MET A 2 -42.47 82.48 61.58
C MET A 2 -41.44 82.45 60.45
N MET A 3 -40.90 81.27 60.16
CA MET A 3 -39.99 81.09 59.03
C MET A 3 -40.78 81.27 57.73
N ASN A 4 -40.31 82.14 56.83
CA ASN A 4 -41.01 82.50 55.60
C ASN A 4 -41.21 81.25 54.70
N SER A 5 -42.44 81.00 54.24
CA SER A 5 -42.80 79.78 53.49
C SER A 5 -41.99 79.61 52.19
N GLU A 6 -41.55 80.72 51.61
CA GLU A 6 -40.65 80.78 50.45
C GLU A 6 -39.29 80.15 50.73
N ILE A 7 -38.73 80.37 51.93
CA ILE A 7 -37.44 79.80 52.35
C ILE A 7 -37.57 78.28 52.52
N LEU A 8 -38.69 77.82 53.08
CA LEU A 8 -38.96 76.39 53.25
C LEU A 8 -39.06 75.67 51.89
N ALA A 9 -39.77 76.27 50.92
CA ALA A 9 -39.89 75.73 49.57
C ALA A 9 -38.53 75.66 48.85
N ALA A 10 -37.69 76.69 49.01
CA ALA A 10 -36.34 76.70 48.43
C ALA A 10 -35.44 75.59 49.02
N ILE A 11 -35.49 75.36 50.34
CA ILE A 11 -34.74 74.29 50.99
C ILE A 11 -35.19 72.91 50.48
N ILE A 12 -36.51 72.68 50.35
CA ILE A 12 -37.05 71.42 49.84
C ILE A 12 -36.62 71.19 48.38
N ALA A 13 -36.70 72.22 47.53
CA ALA A 13 -36.26 72.14 46.14
C ALA A 13 -34.75 71.83 46.03
N ALA A 14 -33.92 72.43 46.90
CA ALA A 14 -32.49 72.15 46.96
C ALA A 14 -32.18 70.72 47.42
N LEU A 15 -32.93 70.19 48.39
CA LEU A 15 -32.78 68.80 48.84
C LEU A 15 -33.22 67.79 47.77
N ALA A 16 -34.30 68.09 47.04
CA ALA A 16 -34.78 67.27 45.92
C ALA A 16 -33.78 67.23 44.75
N SER A 17 -33.17 68.38 44.40
CA SER A 17 -32.14 68.42 43.34
C SER A 17 -30.87 67.69 43.75
N LEU A 18 -30.46 67.82 45.02
CA LEU A 18 -29.31 67.11 45.57
C LEU A 18 -29.53 65.58 45.54
N THR A 19 -30.72 65.11 45.91
CA THR A 19 -31.03 63.66 45.88
C THR A 19 -31.02 63.10 44.46
N VAL A 20 -31.62 63.80 43.49
CA VAL A 20 -31.57 63.40 42.07
C VAL A 20 -30.13 63.38 41.54
N ALA A 21 -29.31 64.36 41.92
CA ALA A 21 -27.90 64.40 41.53
C ALA A 21 -27.11 63.21 42.10
N ILE A 22 -27.33 62.84 43.37
CA ILE A 22 -26.68 61.68 44.01
C ILE A 22 -27.10 60.37 43.32
N ILE A 23 -28.40 60.18 43.06
CA ILE A 23 -28.92 59.00 42.35
C ILE A 23 -28.31 58.91 40.95
N SER A 24 -28.26 60.04 40.22
CA SER A 24 -27.67 60.11 38.88
C SER A 24 -26.19 59.77 38.90
N LEU A 25 -25.44 60.23 39.91
CA LEU A 25 -24.02 59.93 40.07
C LEU A 25 -23.81 58.43 40.33
N ILE A 26 -24.59 57.84 41.24
CA ILE A 26 -24.56 56.40 41.54
C ILE A 26 -24.92 55.58 40.29
N GLN A 27 -25.99 55.92 39.58
CA GLN A 27 -26.39 55.23 38.34
C GLN A 27 -25.32 55.38 37.26
N SER A 28 -24.75 56.57 37.07
CA SER A 28 -23.67 56.80 36.09
C SER A 28 -22.42 55.97 36.42
N SER A 29 -22.12 55.76 37.72
CA SER A 29 -20.98 54.94 38.14
C SER A 29 -21.21 53.45 37.85
N ARG A 30 -22.45 52.96 38.03
CA ARG A 30 -22.84 51.58 37.68
C ARG A 30 -22.85 51.36 36.18
N GLN A 31 -23.43 52.29 35.41
CA GLN A 31 -23.44 52.23 33.95
C GLN A 31 -22.02 52.25 33.37
N ARG A 32 -21.12 53.08 33.90
CA ARG A 32 -19.70 53.08 33.47
C ARG A 32 -19.03 51.72 33.66
N LYS A 33 -19.27 51.03 34.79
CA LYS A 33 -18.74 49.68 35.03
C LYS A 33 -19.31 48.66 34.04
N ILE A 34 -20.61 48.71 33.77
CA ILE A 34 -21.27 47.79 32.82
C ILE A 34 -20.71 48.00 31.41
N ILE A 35 -20.62 49.26 30.95
CA ILE A 35 -20.07 49.59 29.63
C ILE A 35 -18.61 49.14 29.52
N HIS A 36 -17.81 49.37 30.56
CA HIS A 36 -16.42 48.94 30.58
C HIS A 36 -16.28 47.40 30.50
N ASN A 37 -17.08 46.67 31.26
CA ASN A 37 -17.09 45.20 31.18
C ASN A 37 -17.54 44.71 29.80
N GLN A 38 -18.58 45.32 29.23
CA GLN A 38 -19.02 45.01 27.87
C GLN A 38 -17.94 45.30 26.82
N GLN A 39 -17.17 46.37 26.97
CA GLN A 39 -16.03 46.67 26.10
C GLN A 39 -14.95 45.60 26.19
N ILE A 40 -14.61 45.17 27.41
CA ILE A 40 -13.65 44.08 27.64
C ILE A 40 -14.13 42.77 27.00
N ASP A 41 -15.41 42.43 27.17
CA ASP A 41 -15.97 41.20 26.62
C ASP A 41 -16.01 41.24 25.08
N ILE A 42 -16.37 42.38 24.49
CA ILE A 42 -16.33 42.59 23.04
C ILE A 42 -14.90 42.47 22.51
N GLU A 43 -13.91 43.02 23.22
CA GLU A 43 -12.51 42.96 22.82
C GLU A 43 -11.97 41.53 22.88
N LYS A 44 -12.31 40.76 23.93
CA LYS A 44 -11.98 39.33 24.02
C LYS A 44 -12.59 38.53 22.88
N ILE A 45 -13.89 38.70 22.61
CA ILE A 45 -14.57 37.99 21.51
C ILE A 45 -13.94 38.33 20.15
N ARG A 46 -13.52 39.59 19.96
CA ARG A 46 -12.82 40.01 18.74
C ARG A 46 -11.46 39.33 18.61
N GLN A 47 -10.66 39.32 19.68
CA GLN A 47 -9.36 38.65 19.71
C GLN A 47 -9.51 37.15 19.43
N ASP A 48 -10.44 36.47 20.08
CA ASP A 48 -10.69 35.04 19.87
C ASP A 48 -11.10 34.75 18.42
N HIS A 49 -11.95 35.59 17.83
CA HIS A 49 -12.36 35.45 16.43
C HIS A 49 -11.23 35.75 15.44
N GLU A 50 -10.33 36.70 15.75
CA GLU A 50 -9.13 36.95 14.95
C GLU A 50 -8.17 35.76 15.00
N VAL A 51 -7.98 35.15 16.18
CA VAL A 51 -7.17 33.93 16.33
C VAL A 51 -7.76 32.78 15.51
N GLN A 52 -9.07 32.52 15.62
CA GLN A 52 -9.73 31.47 14.84
C GLN A 52 -9.63 31.70 13.33
N LYS A 53 -9.76 32.95 12.87
CA LYS A 53 -9.58 33.30 11.46
C LYS A 53 -8.15 33.07 11.00
N PHE A 54 -7.18 33.45 11.82
CA PHE A 54 -5.77 33.23 11.53
C PHE A 54 -5.45 31.74 11.41
N GLU A 55 -5.92 30.92 12.36
CA GLU A 55 -5.77 29.46 12.32
C GLU A 55 -6.43 28.83 11.08
N LEU A 56 -7.66 29.25 10.76
CA LEU A 56 -8.36 28.77 9.58
C LEU A 56 -7.61 29.13 8.29
N ASN A 57 -7.16 30.37 8.16
CA ASN A 57 -6.42 30.82 6.99
C ASN A 57 -5.08 30.07 6.87
N ALA A 58 -4.34 29.92 7.97
CA ALA A 58 -3.09 29.16 7.97
C ALA A 58 -3.30 27.69 7.54
N ARG A 59 -4.41 27.08 7.98
CA ARG A 59 -4.80 25.74 7.54
C ARG A 59 -5.14 25.69 6.05
N LEU A 60 -5.94 26.64 5.54
CA LEU A 60 -6.31 26.69 4.13
C LEU A 60 -5.08 26.89 3.24
N ASP A 61 -4.14 27.75 3.64
CA ASP A 61 -2.89 27.97 2.92
C ASP A 61 -2.03 26.71 2.88
N TYR A 62 -1.93 25.99 4.00
CA TYR A 62 -1.26 24.69 4.06
C TYR A 62 -1.93 23.66 3.14
N GLU A 63 -3.25 23.51 3.22
CA GLU A 63 -4.00 22.55 2.39
C GLU A 63 -3.86 22.87 0.89
N TYR A 64 -3.88 24.16 0.53
CA TYR A 64 -3.68 24.62 -0.84
C TYR A 64 -2.29 24.28 -1.36
N GLU A 65 -1.23 24.63 -0.62
CA GLU A 65 0.15 24.36 -1.04
C GLU A 65 0.46 22.85 -1.05
N ALA A 66 -0.10 22.08 -0.11
CA ALA A 66 0.02 20.62 -0.11
C ALA A 66 -0.63 19.99 -1.36
N LYS A 67 -1.88 20.36 -1.68
CA LYS A 67 -2.58 19.87 -2.89
C LYS A 67 -1.88 20.28 -4.17
N LYS A 68 -1.40 21.53 -4.25
CA LYS A 68 -0.63 22.02 -5.38
C LYS A 68 0.62 21.19 -5.64
N LYS A 69 1.38 20.84 -4.59
CA LYS A 69 2.51 19.92 -4.71
C LYS A 69 2.07 18.52 -5.13
N LEU A 70 1.03 17.96 -4.51
CA LEU A 70 0.49 16.64 -4.88
C LEU A 70 0.17 16.55 -6.38
N TYR A 71 -0.54 17.54 -6.94
CA TYR A 71 -0.90 17.53 -8.36
C TYR A 71 0.30 17.84 -9.27
N LYS A 72 1.14 18.81 -8.89
CA LYS A 72 2.25 19.22 -9.77
C LYS A 72 3.38 18.20 -9.82
N GLU A 73 3.74 17.62 -8.68
CA GLU A 73 4.93 16.79 -8.54
C GLU A 73 4.58 15.29 -8.53
N TYR A 74 3.49 14.89 -7.87
CA TYR A 74 3.23 13.47 -7.62
C TYR A 74 2.19 12.84 -8.54
N GLU A 75 1.21 13.59 -9.03
CA GLU A 75 0.22 13.06 -9.99
C GLU A 75 0.88 12.44 -11.24
N PRO A 76 1.92 13.03 -11.85
CA PRO A 76 2.65 12.38 -12.94
C PRO A 76 3.28 11.04 -12.53
N LEU A 77 3.82 10.95 -11.31
CA LEU A 77 4.40 9.71 -10.77
C LEU A 77 3.33 8.65 -10.51
N PHE A 78 2.17 9.04 -9.97
CA PHE A 78 1.04 8.12 -9.77
C PHE A 78 0.46 7.63 -11.10
N PHE A 79 0.40 8.50 -12.10
CA PHE A 79 0.03 8.12 -13.46
C PHE A 79 1.00 7.08 -14.00
N GLN A 80 2.31 7.35 -13.97
CA GLN A 80 3.35 6.44 -14.43
C GLN A 80 3.31 5.09 -13.67
N PHE A 81 3.15 5.12 -12.36
CA PHE A 81 2.98 3.93 -11.51
C PHE A 81 1.78 3.09 -11.96
N THR A 82 0.68 3.72 -12.35
CA THR A 82 -0.52 3.01 -12.82
C THR A 82 -0.28 2.35 -14.19
N GLU A 83 0.41 3.04 -15.10
CA GLU A 83 0.76 2.46 -16.40
C GLU A 83 1.68 1.25 -16.23
N PHE A 84 2.73 1.36 -15.42
CA PHE A 84 3.58 0.21 -15.11
C PHE A 84 2.82 -0.93 -14.44
N SER A 85 1.84 -0.63 -13.57
CA SER A 85 1.00 -1.66 -12.95
C SER A 85 0.17 -2.43 -13.99
N ASN A 86 -0.37 -1.75 -15.00
CA ASN A 86 -1.11 -2.40 -16.09
C ASN A 86 -0.20 -3.28 -16.96
N GLU A 87 1.02 -2.81 -17.23
CA GLU A 87 2.03 -3.58 -17.96
C GLU A 87 2.45 -4.82 -17.16
N ALA A 88 2.70 -4.67 -15.86
CA ALA A 88 3.05 -5.76 -14.96
C ALA A 88 1.95 -6.83 -14.93
N LEU A 89 0.68 -6.43 -14.77
CA LEU A 89 -0.46 -7.34 -14.82
C LEU A 89 -0.51 -8.14 -16.13
N SER A 90 -0.38 -7.44 -17.25
CA SER A 90 -0.40 -8.07 -18.58
C SER A 90 0.77 -9.05 -18.75
N HIS A 91 1.94 -8.69 -18.21
CA HIS A 91 3.13 -9.53 -18.26
C HIS A 91 3.03 -10.77 -17.38
N ILE A 92 2.48 -10.66 -16.18
CA ILE A 92 2.25 -11.81 -15.30
C ILE A 92 1.27 -12.80 -15.94
N LYS A 93 0.26 -12.31 -16.67
CA LYS A 93 -0.61 -13.17 -17.50
C LYS A 93 0.15 -13.84 -18.64
N ALA A 94 1.10 -13.15 -19.28
CA ALA A 94 1.94 -13.74 -20.31
C ALA A 94 2.86 -14.84 -19.75
N ILE A 95 3.40 -14.65 -18.54
CA ILE A 95 4.19 -15.67 -17.82
C ILE A 95 3.32 -16.90 -17.53
N SER A 96 2.08 -16.70 -17.06
CA SER A 96 1.16 -17.79 -16.75
C SER A 96 0.83 -18.62 -18.00
N TRP A 97 0.53 -17.93 -19.10
CA TRP A 97 0.23 -18.55 -20.39
C TRP A 97 1.41 -19.30 -20.98
N THR A 98 2.60 -18.68 -20.98
CA THR A 98 3.84 -19.29 -21.47
C THR A 98 4.21 -20.52 -20.66
N THR A 99 4.02 -20.48 -19.33
CA THR A 99 4.23 -21.65 -18.47
C THR A 99 3.26 -22.78 -18.83
N PHE A 100 1.99 -22.46 -19.04
CA PHE A 100 0.97 -23.44 -19.38
C PHE A 100 1.27 -24.13 -20.72
N GLN A 101 1.59 -23.36 -21.76
CA GLN A 101 1.93 -23.88 -23.08
C GLN A 101 3.28 -24.63 -23.09
N GLY A 102 4.30 -24.05 -22.44
CA GLY A 102 5.65 -24.60 -22.35
C GLY A 102 5.73 -25.90 -21.53
N SER A 103 4.71 -26.19 -20.71
CA SER A 103 4.62 -27.48 -20.02
C SER A 103 4.38 -28.67 -20.97
N SER A 104 4.03 -28.43 -22.23
CA SER A 104 3.77 -29.51 -23.20
C SER A 104 5.02 -30.02 -23.92
N ASN A 105 6.05 -29.19 -24.11
CA ASN A 105 7.26 -29.60 -24.82
C ASN A 105 8.33 -30.13 -23.85
N SER A 106 8.82 -31.34 -24.11
CA SER A 106 9.74 -32.11 -23.26
C SER A 106 11.15 -31.50 -23.10
N ASP A 107 11.48 -30.42 -23.81
CA ASP A 107 12.79 -29.77 -23.76
C ASP A 107 12.94 -28.75 -22.61
N LYS A 108 12.27 -29.03 -21.48
CA LYS A 108 12.09 -28.15 -20.30
C LYS A 108 13.38 -27.67 -19.62
N TRP A 109 14.53 -28.19 -20.04
CA TRP A 109 15.82 -27.90 -19.42
C TRP A 109 16.91 -27.54 -20.44
N ASN A 110 16.52 -27.31 -21.69
CA ASN A 110 17.47 -26.96 -22.73
C ASN A 110 17.93 -25.50 -22.53
N LYS A 111 19.13 -25.15 -23.03
CA LYS A 111 19.70 -23.78 -22.96
C LYS A 111 18.79 -22.71 -23.59
N ASN A 112 17.74 -23.11 -24.30
CA ASN A 112 16.72 -22.26 -24.90
C ASN A 112 15.47 -22.08 -24.03
N ALA A 113 15.54 -22.32 -22.71
CA ALA A 113 14.46 -22.02 -21.79
C ALA A 113 14.03 -20.54 -21.94
N TRP A 114 12.72 -20.30 -22.00
CA TRP A 114 12.13 -18.97 -22.18
C TRP A 114 12.58 -17.96 -21.09
N MET A 115 12.93 -18.45 -19.89
CA MET A 115 13.54 -17.69 -18.78
C MET A 115 15.06 -17.88 -18.66
N ASN A 116 15.77 -17.91 -19.78
CA ASN A 116 17.24 -17.80 -19.78
C ASN A 116 17.65 -16.33 -19.58
N LYS A 117 18.70 -16.09 -18.77
CA LYS A 117 19.29 -14.76 -18.53
C LYS A 117 19.55 -13.95 -19.81
N SER A 118 19.94 -14.61 -20.91
CA SER A 118 20.21 -13.93 -22.18
C SER A 118 18.94 -13.61 -23.00
N SER A 119 17.77 -14.10 -22.60
CA SER A 119 16.52 -13.91 -23.36
C SER A 119 15.96 -12.50 -23.14
N TYR A 120 15.39 -11.91 -24.20
CA TYR A 120 14.66 -10.65 -24.10
C TYR A 120 13.53 -10.74 -23.06
N PHE A 121 12.78 -11.84 -23.10
CA PHE A 121 11.64 -12.08 -22.21
C PHE A 121 12.04 -12.09 -20.72
N PHE A 122 13.22 -12.60 -20.38
CA PHE A 122 13.75 -12.57 -19.02
C PHE A 122 14.01 -11.14 -18.54
N LYS A 123 14.71 -10.33 -19.35
CA LYS A 123 14.99 -8.93 -19.01
C LYS A 123 13.70 -8.12 -18.92
N GLU A 124 12.79 -8.32 -19.86
CA GLU A 124 11.46 -7.72 -19.87
C GLU A 124 10.65 -8.10 -18.62
N THR A 125 10.74 -9.36 -18.17
CA THR A 125 10.10 -9.82 -16.95
C THR A 125 10.61 -9.08 -15.72
N ILE A 126 11.93 -8.99 -15.55
CA ILE A 126 12.51 -8.22 -14.44
C ILE A 126 12.02 -6.78 -14.50
N TYR A 127 12.10 -6.16 -15.68
CA TYR A 127 11.71 -4.76 -15.82
C TYR A 127 10.24 -4.52 -15.47
N LYS A 128 9.32 -5.26 -16.10
CA LYS A 128 7.88 -5.05 -15.93
C LYS A 128 7.39 -5.39 -14.53
N VAL A 129 7.98 -6.39 -13.87
CA VAL A 129 7.60 -6.76 -12.49
C VAL A 129 8.08 -5.71 -11.47
N PHE A 130 9.29 -5.17 -11.64
CA PHE A 130 9.87 -4.27 -10.63
C PHE A 130 9.65 -2.77 -10.90
N CYS A 131 9.33 -2.34 -12.13
CA CYS A 131 9.05 -0.94 -12.44
C CYS A 131 7.94 -0.31 -11.57
N PRO A 132 6.77 -0.95 -11.34
CA PRO A 132 5.77 -0.42 -10.42
C PRO A 132 6.32 -0.19 -9.01
N LEU A 133 7.16 -1.10 -8.53
CA LEU A 133 7.76 -1.00 -7.20
C LEU A 133 8.79 0.13 -7.13
N ALA A 134 9.59 0.29 -8.19
CA ALA A 134 10.55 1.38 -8.30
C ALA A 134 9.85 2.74 -8.34
N SER A 135 8.73 2.86 -9.08
CA SER A 135 7.88 4.06 -9.06
C SER A 135 7.31 4.33 -7.67
N MET A 136 6.83 3.29 -6.97
CA MET A 136 6.33 3.45 -5.61
C MET A 136 7.43 3.90 -4.64
N LYS A 137 8.64 3.36 -4.78
CA LYS A 137 9.80 3.82 -4.03
C LYS A 137 10.11 5.29 -4.29
N LEU A 138 10.10 5.73 -5.56
CA LEU A 138 10.30 7.13 -5.91
C LEU A 138 9.24 8.05 -5.29
N ILE A 139 7.97 7.64 -5.32
CA ILE A 139 6.86 8.33 -4.67
C ILE A 139 7.08 8.42 -3.15
N ASN A 140 7.47 7.32 -2.50
CA ASN A 140 7.75 7.28 -1.06
C ASN A 140 8.90 8.20 -0.66
N ASP A 141 9.98 8.22 -1.44
CA ASP A 141 11.16 9.05 -1.16
C ASP A 141 10.77 10.55 -1.16
N GLY A 142 9.86 10.99 -2.04
CA GLY A 142 9.40 12.38 -2.12
C GLY A 142 8.32 12.77 -1.10
N LEU A 143 7.38 11.88 -0.79
CA LEU A 143 6.19 12.20 0.02
C LEU A 143 6.46 12.46 1.51
N ASN A 144 7.69 12.31 2.00
CA ASN A 144 8.04 12.55 3.42
C ASN A 144 7.66 13.95 3.95
N SER A 145 7.38 14.91 3.06
CA SER A 145 7.05 16.30 3.42
C SER A 145 5.59 16.69 3.23
N ILE A 146 4.72 15.79 2.73
CA ILE A 146 3.35 16.14 2.32
C ILE A 146 2.34 15.15 2.92
N ASP A 147 1.26 15.67 3.50
CA ASP A 147 0.15 14.84 3.93
C ASP A 147 -0.67 14.37 2.73
N VAL A 148 -0.55 13.09 2.40
CA VAL A 148 -1.28 12.45 1.28
C VAL A 148 -2.79 12.41 1.55
N LYS A 149 -3.24 12.52 2.80
CA LYS A 149 -4.67 12.49 3.16
C LYS A 149 -5.46 13.67 2.62
N MET A 150 -4.78 14.71 2.11
CA MET A 150 -5.41 15.88 1.51
C MET A 150 -6.21 15.55 0.23
N ASP A 151 -5.89 14.43 -0.43
CA ASP A 151 -6.63 13.88 -1.57
C ASP A 151 -6.89 12.40 -1.34
N GLU A 152 -8.16 12.03 -1.12
CA GLU A 152 -8.57 10.66 -0.79
C GLU A 152 -8.20 9.66 -1.89
N LYS A 153 -8.30 10.05 -3.17
CA LYS A 153 -7.98 9.18 -4.30
C LYS A 153 -6.48 8.89 -4.33
N ILE A 154 -5.65 9.92 -4.18
CA ILE A 154 -4.19 9.75 -4.11
C ILE A 154 -3.81 8.91 -2.89
N HIS A 155 -4.45 9.15 -1.74
CA HIS A 155 -4.22 8.38 -0.52
C HIS A 155 -4.54 6.89 -0.69
N ILE A 156 -5.63 6.54 -1.37
CA ILE A 156 -5.99 5.15 -1.69
C ILE A 156 -4.92 4.49 -2.59
N VAL A 157 -4.52 5.19 -3.67
CA VAL A 157 -3.50 4.68 -4.60
C VAL A 157 -2.17 4.49 -3.87
N TYR A 158 -1.80 5.44 -3.02
CA TYR A 158 -0.61 5.36 -2.17
C TYR A 158 -0.66 4.16 -1.20
N LYS A 159 -1.77 3.97 -0.48
CA LYS A 159 -1.97 2.83 0.44
C LYS A 159 -1.81 1.49 -0.28
N LEU A 160 -2.48 1.31 -1.42
CA LEU A 160 -2.33 0.09 -2.22
C LEU A 160 -0.91 -0.09 -2.75
N GLY A 161 -0.23 1.01 -3.07
CA GLY A 161 1.12 0.96 -3.62
C GLY A 161 2.12 0.48 -2.58
N LYS A 162 1.92 0.90 -1.32
CA LYS A 162 2.66 0.35 -0.18
C LYS A 162 2.39 -1.13 0.04
N ILE A 163 1.15 -1.60 -0.13
CA ILE A 163 0.81 -3.03 -0.02
C ILE A 163 1.53 -3.81 -1.13
N LEU A 164 1.49 -3.31 -2.36
CA LEU A 164 2.21 -3.86 -3.51
C LEU A 164 3.71 -3.98 -3.23
N HIS A 165 4.34 -2.90 -2.79
CA HIS A 165 5.75 -2.87 -2.39
C HIS A 165 6.07 -3.87 -1.27
N SER A 166 5.18 -3.95 -0.28
CA SER A 166 5.36 -4.83 0.88
C SER A 166 5.13 -6.30 0.54
N SER A 167 4.42 -6.65 -0.53
CA SER A 167 4.12 -8.06 -0.83
C SER A 167 5.37 -8.90 -1.12
N PHE A 168 6.44 -8.30 -1.65
CA PHE A 168 7.74 -8.96 -1.82
C PHE A 168 8.47 -9.22 -0.50
N HIS A 169 8.07 -8.57 0.60
CA HIS A 169 8.69 -8.74 1.92
C HIS A 169 8.10 -9.92 2.70
N HIS A 170 6.90 -10.37 2.33
CA HIS A 170 6.16 -11.40 3.05
C HIS A 170 6.41 -12.81 2.48
N ASP A 171 7.44 -12.96 1.65
CA ASP A 171 7.87 -14.24 1.09
C ASP A 171 8.11 -15.32 2.14
N TYR A 172 8.69 -14.94 3.28
CA TYR A 172 9.06 -15.84 4.35
C TYR A 172 7.81 -16.42 5.02
N ILE A 173 6.78 -15.60 5.20
CA ILE A 173 5.49 -16.06 5.74
C ILE A 173 4.86 -17.06 4.75
N LEU A 174 4.88 -16.75 3.45
CA LEU A 174 4.38 -17.66 2.41
C LEU A 174 5.17 -18.98 2.37
N ALA A 175 6.50 -18.90 2.50
CA ALA A 175 7.40 -20.06 2.52
C ALA A 175 7.18 -20.93 3.76
N GLN A 176 7.08 -20.32 4.94
CA GLN A 176 6.85 -21.01 6.22
C GLN A 176 5.52 -21.78 6.21
N ASN A 177 4.48 -21.20 5.63
CA ASN A 177 3.19 -21.88 5.50
C ASN A 177 3.24 -23.08 4.55
N MET A 178 4.07 -23.01 3.50
CA MET A 178 4.28 -24.14 2.61
C MET A 178 5.08 -25.26 3.26
N SER A 179 6.13 -24.94 4.02
CA SER A 179 6.92 -25.97 4.71
C SER A 179 6.08 -26.73 5.74
N LYS A 180 5.19 -26.05 6.48
CA LYS A 180 4.21 -26.70 7.37
C LYS A 180 3.30 -27.66 6.60
N LYS A 181 2.75 -27.25 5.46
CA LYS A 181 1.87 -28.10 4.63
C LYS A 181 2.61 -29.32 4.08
N ILE A 182 3.86 -29.15 3.65
CA ILE A 182 4.70 -30.25 3.15
C ILE A 182 5.01 -31.26 4.26
N LYS A 183 5.28 -30.82 5.50
CA LYS A 183 5.46 -31.74 6.65
C LYS A 183 4.21 -32.56 6.93
N VAL A 184 3.03 -31.93 6.92
CA VAL A 184 1.75 -32.62 7.11
C VAL A 184 1.47 -33.60 5.95
N GLU A 185 1.74 -33.21 4.71
CA GLU A 185 1.61 -34.10 3.54
C GLU A 185 2.59 -35.27 3.61
N LYS A 186 3.82 -35.08 4.09
CA LYS A 186 4.81 -36.15 4.28
C LYS A 186 4.36 -37.13 5.36
N GLU A 187 3.92 -36.66 6.52
CA GLU A 187 3.38 -37.52 7.59
C GLU A 187 2.12 -38.27 7.14
N HIS A 188 1.29 -37.65 6.29
CA HIS A 188 0.12 -38.29 5.69
C HIS A 188 0.51 -39.32 4.63
N LEU A 189 1.48 -39.02 3.76
CA LEU A 189 1.99 -39.95 2.74
C LEU A 189 2.73 -41.14 3.36
N GLU A 190 3.51 -40.92 4.42
CA GLU A 190 4.15 -41.99 5.21
C GLU A 190 3.11 -42.86 5.94
N LYS A 191 1.99 -42.29 6.39
CA LYS A 191 0.86 -43.04 6.98
C LYS A 191 -0.01 -43.77 5.96
N PHE A 192 -0.12 -43.29 4.72
CA PHE A 192 -1.12 -43.77 3.75
C PHE A 192 -0.57 -44.35 2.45
N GLY A 193 0.73 -44.39 2.19
CA GLY A 193 1.22 -44.81 0.87
C GLY A 193 2.62 -45.41 0.80
N GLN A 194 2.72 -46.73 1.03
CA GLN A 194 3.72 -47.55 0.31
C GLN A 194 3.36 -47.77 -1.18
N ASN A 195 2.20 -47.30 -1.66
CA ASN A 195 1.70 -47.60 -3.00
C ASN A 195 1.33 -46.38 -3.86
N PHE A 196 1.66 -45.14 -3.46
CA PHE A 196 1.33 -43.96 -4.26
C PHE A 196 2.49 -43.61 -5.21
N GLN A 197 2.51 -44.21 -6.40
CA GLN A 197 3.34 -43.75 -7.52
C GLN A 197 2.81 -42.39 -8.02
N LEU A 198 3.19 -41.31 -7.33
CA LEU A 198 3.06 -39.97 -7.87
C LEU A 198 3.93 -39.87 -9.12
N GLY A 199 3.30 -39.72 -10.29
CA GLY A 199 3.95 -39.45 -11.57
C GLY A 199 4.63 -38.07 -11.59
N ALA A 200 5.64 -37.87 -10.75
CA ALA A 200 6.48 -36.69 -10.68
C ALA A 200 7.93 -37.06 -11.04
N PRO A 201 8.58 -36.34 -11.97
CA PRO A 201 9.89 -36.65 -12.53
C PRO A 201 11.04 -36.14 -11.67
N PHE A 202 10.93 -36.26 -10.35
CA PHE A 202 12.04 -35.97 -9.45
C PHE A 202 12.58 -37.31 -8.97
N SER A 203 13.86 -37.59 -9.28
CA SER A 203 14.50 -38.78 -8.71
C SER A 203 14.39 -38.69 -7.19
N GLN A 204 14.10 -39.83 -6.56
CA GLN A 204 14.09 -39.99 -5.11
C GLN A 204 15.34 -39.34 -4.48
N SER A 205 16.50 -39.45 -5.15
CA SER A 205 17.77 -38.81 -4.75
C SER A 205 17.75 -37.28 -4.71
N TYR A 206 17.09 -36.60 -5.66
CA TYR A 206 16.97 -35.14 -5.66
C TYR A 206 16.12 -34.67 -4.47
N TYR A 207 15.05 -35.41 -4.17
CA TYR A 207 14.17 -35.10 -3.04
C TYR A 207 14.85 -35.36 -1.69
N GLU A 208 15.65 -36.42 -1.59
CA GLU A 208 16.44 -36.74 -0.39
C GLU A 208 17.58 -35.74 -0.17
N GLU A 209 18.26 -35.30 -1.23
CA GLU A 209 19.27 -34.23 -1.17
C GLU A 209 18.64 -32.87 -0.84
N TRP A 210 17.47 -32.58 -1.41
CA TRP A 210 16.65 -31.42 -1.06
C TRP A 210 16.25 -31.43 0.42
N GLN A 211 15.73 -32.56 0.94
CA GLN A 211 15.36 -32.68 2.35
C GLN A 211 16.56 -32.57 3.28
N LYS A 212 17.67 -33.24 2.94
CA LYS A 212 18.90 -33.20 3.73
C LYS A 212 19.40 -31.77 3.85
N ASN A 213 19.50 -31.04 2.74
CA ASN A 213 20.01 -29.66 2.73
C ASN A 213 19.07 -28.65 3.41
N VAL A 214 17.74 -28.81 3.28
CA VAL A 214 16.76 -27.97 4.01
C VAL A 214 16.85 -28.17 5.53
N ILE A 215 17.15 -29.39 5.98
CA ILE A 215 17.21 -29.74 7.40
C ILE A 215 18.58 -29.40 8.00
N THR A 216 19.69 -29.61 7.28
CA THR A 216 21.04 -29.46 7.83
C THR A 216 21.59 -28.04 7.74
N ASN A 217 21.34 -27.30 6.66
CA ASN A 217 21.79 -25.91 6.50
C ASN A 217 20.65 -25.03 5.93
N PRO A 218 19.66 -24.63 6.74
CA PRO A 218 18.58 -23.75 6.31
C PRO A 218 19.08 -22.40 5.78
N GLU A 219 20.31 -22.02 6.11
CA GLU A 219 20.97 -20.75 5.75
C GLU A 219 21.72 -20.84 4.41
N ASP A 220 22.17 -22.04 4.00
CA ASP A 220 22.79 -22.31 2.69
C ASP A 220 21.78 -22.68 1.61
N PHE A 221 20.50 -22.81 1.98
CA PHE A 221 19.47 -23.00 0.99
C PHE A 221 19.37 -21.74 0.12
N LYS A 222 19.87 -21.84 -1.12
CA LYS A 222 19.66 -20.89 -2.23
C LYS A 222 18.19 -20.50 -2.47
N GLY A 223 17.24 -21.09 -1.75
CA GLY A 223 15.81 -20.81 -1.78
C GLY A 223 15.30 -20.09 -0.54
N GLY A 224 15.98 -19.06 -0.02
CA GLY A 224 15.26 -17.99 0.66
C GLY A 224 14.34 -17.36 -0.38
N GLU A 225 13.15 -17.91 -0.60
CA GLU A 225 12.38 -17.74 -1.84
C GLU A 225 11.85 -16.32 -2.10
N GLY A 226 12.14 -15.34 -1.25
CA GLY A 226 12.02 -13.96 -1.68
C GLY A 226 13.07 -13.02 -1.17
N ILE A 227 12.76 -11.75 -1.35
CA ILE A 227 13.67 -10.63 -1.45
C ILE A 227 13.62 -9.91 -0.11
N ARG A 228 14.71 -9.99 0.65
CA ARG A 228 14.84 -9.22 1.91
C ARG A 228 14.66 -7.73 1.61
N THR A 229 14.14 -6.96 2.57
CA THR A 229 13.94 -5.51 2.43
C THR A 229 15.14 -4.81 1.81
N GLY A 230 16.34 -4.98 2.39
CA GLY A 230 17.55 -4.34 1.87
C GLY A 230 17.90 -4.76 0.44
N GLN A 231 17.67 -6.03 0.08
CA GLN A 231 17.87 -6.52 -1.29
C GLN A 231 16.86 -5.91 -2.25
N LEU A 232 15.60 -5.75 -1.83
CA LEU A 232 14.59 -5.11 -2.65
C LEU A 232 14.94 -3.64 -2.88
N GLU A 233 15.33 -2.92 -1.83
CA GLU A 233 15.76 -1.52 -1.96
C GLU A 233 16.96 -1.38 -2.92
N THR A 234 17.98 -2.23 -2.79
CA THR A 234 19.13 -2.27 -3.72
C THR A 234 18.69 -2.60 -5.14
N LEU A 235 17.78 -3.56 -5.31
CA LEU A 235 17.21 -3.92 -6.61
C LEU A 235 16.50 -2.73 -7.26
N LEU A 236 15.61 -2.06 -6.53
CA LEU A 236 14.84 -0.92 -7.02
C LEU A 236 15.74 0.28 -7.35
N GLN A 237 16.87 0.45 -6.66
CA GLN A 237 17.86 1.46 -7.04
C GLN A 237 18.44 1.25 -8.45
N GLY A 238 18.49 0.00 -8.92
CA GLY A 238 18.87 -0.35 -10.29
C GLY A 238 18.00 0.32 -11.35
N PHE A 239 16.76 0.69 -11.01
CA PHE A 239 15.76 1.26 -11.93
C PHE A 239 15.79 2.78 -12.04
N PHE A 240 16.65 3.47 -11.27
CA PHE A 240 16.75 4.92 -11.33
C PHE A 240 17.86 5.38 -12.25
N ALA A 241 17.59 6.47 -12.99
CA ALA A 241 18.60 7.32 -13.58
C ALA A 241 18.76 8.58 -12.72
N GLU A 242 20.02 8.95 -12.50
CA GLU A 242 20.37 10.25 -11.94
C GLU A 242 20.47 11.25 -13.09
N GLY A 243 19.45 12.08 -13.25
CA GLY A 243 19.47 13.22 -14.17
C GLY A 243 19.98 14.48 -13.47
N ALA A 244 20.23 15.54 -14.24
CA ALA A 244 20.77 16.80 -13.73
C ALA A 244 19.94 17.41 -12.59
N ASN A 245 18.60 17.25 -12.62
CA ASN A 245 17.71 17.88 -11.64
C ASN A 245 16.71 16.93 -10.97
N GLU A 246 16.44 15.73 -11.51
CA GLU A 246 15.39 14.85 -10.98
C GLU A 246 15.73 13.37 -11.16
N LYS A 247 15.37 12.58 -10.13
CA LYS A 247 15.44 11.12 -10.13
C LYS A 247 14.24 10.58 -10.91
N ARG A 248 14.46 9.78 -11.94
CA ARG A 248 13.40 9.17 -12.75
C ARG A 248 13.59 7.66 -12.90
N ILE A 249 12.51 6.98 -13.27
CA ILE A 249 12.58 5.59 -13.71
C ILE A 249 13.23 5.53 -15.10
N ILE A 250 14.16 4.60 -15.28
CA ILE A 250 14.80 4.35 -16.58
C ILE A 250 13.82 3.67 -17.53
N SER A 251 13.96 3.96 -18.82
CA SER A 251 13.25 3.22 -19.87
C SER A 251 13.75 1.79 -19.99
N PHE A 252 13.00 0.92 -20.67
CA PHE A 252 13.41 -0.47 -20.87
C PHE A 252 14.75 -0.60 -21.60
N GLY A 253 15.01 0.23 -22.63
CA GLY A 253 16.28 0.21 -23.36
C GLY A 253 17.48 0.64 -22.48
N GLU A 254 17.27 1.64 -21.63
CA GLU A 254 18.28 2.05 -20.63
C GLU A 254 18.51 0.95 -19.59
N PHE A 255 17.43 0.29 -19.12
CA PHE A 255 17.52 -0.86 -18.22
C PHE A 255 18.29 -2.02 -18.85
N GLU A 256 17.99 -2.39 -20.09
CA GLU A 256 18.66 -3.48 -20.79
C GLU A 256 20.16 -3.20 -20.95
N LYS A 257 20.51 -1.98 -21.37
CA LYS A 257 21.90 -1.53 -21.47
C LYS A 257 22.59 -1.59 -20.11
N LYS A 258 21.94 -1.05 -19.07
CA LYS A 258 22.47 -1.06 -17.70
C LYS A 258 22.66 -2.49 -17.20
N LEU A 259 21.72 -3.40 -17.47
CA LEU A 259 21.81 -4.81 -17.08
C LEU A 259 22.98 -5.52 -17.77
N GLN A 260 23.25 -5.22 -19.05
CA GLN A 260 24.40 -5.75 -19.79
C GLN A 260 25.75 -5.21 -19.27
N GLU A 261 25.83 -3.91 -18.98
CA GLU A 261 27.04 -3.28 -18.44
C GLU A 261 27.29 -3.68 -16.98
N SER A 262 26.21 -3.94 -16.24
CA SER A 262 26.21 -4.22 -14.81
C SER A 262 26.20 -5.71 -14.48
N ASP A 263 26.78 -6.56 -15.34
CA ASP A 263 26.83 -8.03 -15.12
C ASP A 263 27.48 -8.42 -13.76
N SER A 264 28.16 -7.47 -13.11
CA SER A 264 28.75 -7.61 -11.77
C SER A 264 28.03 -6.86 -10.63
N SER A 265 27.05 -6.01 -10.91
CA SER A 265 26.37 -5.21 -9.88
C SER A 265 25.52 -6.06 -8.94
N GLU A 266 25.34 -5.59 -7.71
CA GLU A 266 24.53 -6.31 -6.72
C GLU A 266 23.04 -6.36 -7.10
N TRP A 267 22.49 -5.26 -7.63
CA TRP A 267 21.08 -5.17 -8.00
C TRP A 267 20.70 -6.14 -9.13
N SER A 268 21.57 -6.30 -10.15
CA SER A 268 21.33 -7.23 -11.26
C SER A 268 21.37 -8.68 -10.79
N LYS A 269 22.34 -9.04 -9.95
CA LYS A 269 22.44 -10.37 -9.33
C LYS A 269 21.19 -10.71 -8.51
N ILE A 270 20.66 -9.75 -7.75
CA ILE A 270 19.42 -9.95 -6.98
C ILE A 270 18.26 -10.26 -7.93
N ALA A 271 18.10 -9.52 -9.03
CA ALA A 271 17.04 -9.79 -10.00
C ALA A 271 17.21 -11.16 -10.69
N GLU A 272 18.44 -11.46 -11.09
CA GLU A 272 18.77 -12.66 -11.86
C GLU A 272 18.55 -13.93 -11.06
N VAL A 273 19.04 -13.99 -9.84
CA VAL A 273 18.85 -15.14 -8.94
C VAL A 273 17.36 -15.45 -8.74
N ARG A 274 16.48 -14.47 -8.86
CA ARG A 274 15.03 -14.64 -8.64
C ARG A 274 14.31 -15.19 -9.85
N PHE A 275 14.66 -14.72 -11.05
CA PHE A 275 13.94 -15.06 -12.27
C PHE A 275 14.68 -16.06 -13.16
N GLU A 276 15.96 -16.33 -12.91
CA GLU A 276 16.73 -17.26 -13.74
C GLU A 276 16.14 -18.66 -13.60
N ARG A 277 15.77 -19.26 -14.74
CA ARG A 277 15.09 -20.57 -14.79
C ARG A 277 13.80 -20.61 -13.98
N PHE A 278 13.13 -19.46 -13.82
CA PHE A 278 11.86 -19.40 -13.13
C PHE A 278 10.84 -20.38 -13.74
N ASP A 279 10.30 -21.23 -12.89
CA ASP A 279 9.20 -22.13 -13.21
C ASP A 279 8.22 -22.13 -12.03
N PRO A 280 6.92 -21.80 -12.23
CA PRO A 280 5.92 -21.82 -11.16
C PRO A 280 5.82 -23.12 -10.35
N ARG A 281 6.26 -24.25 -10.92
CA ARG A 281 6.29 -25.56 -10.25
C ARG A 281 7.45 -25.69 -9.26
N ILE A 282 8.56 -25.01 -9.54
CA ILE A 282 9.79 -25.03 -8.77
C ILE A 282 9.79 -23.85 -7.79
N ASN A 283 9.52 -22.64 -8.29
CA ASN A 283 9.54 -21.39 -7.55
C ASN A 283 8.13 -21.02 -7.05
N LYS A 284 7.56 -21.86 -6.19
CA LYS A 284 6.16 -21.75 -5.76
C LYS A 284 5.88 -20.48 -4.97
N VAL A 285 6.81 -20.02 -4.12
CA VAL A 285 6.65 -18.75 -3.39
C VAL A 285 6.63 -17.57 -4.35
N LEU A 286 7.63 -17.46 -5.23
CA LEU A 286 7.68 -16.35 -6.19
C LEU A 286 6.44 -16.34 -7.08
N TRP A 287 5.97 -17.51 -7.54
CA TRP A 287 4.72 -17.59 -8.29
C TRP A 287 3.51 -17.05 -7.51
N ARG A 288 3.37 -17.39 -6.22
CA ARG A 288 2.31 -16.85 -5.37
C ARG A 288 2.43 -15.34 -5.19
N ILE A 289 3.64 -14.81 -5.02
CA ILE A 289 3.88 -13.36 -4.96
C ILE A 289 3.42 -12.71 -6.27
N LEU A 290 3.76 -13.29 -7.43
CA LEU A 290 3.30 -12.78 -8.73
C LEU A 290 1.77 -12.83 -8.88
N VAL A 291 1.11 -13.88 -8.36
CA VAL A 291 -0.36 -13.94 -8.36
C VAL A 291 -0.97 -12.86 -7.46
N ILE A 292 -0.39 -12.62 -6.28
CA ILE A 292 -0.81 -11.54 -5.37
C ILE A 292 -0.61 -10.17 -6.06
N GLN A 293 0.54 -9.95 -6.68
CA GLN A 293 0.86 -8.77 -7.45
C GLN A 293 -0.17 -8.56 -8.57
N ALA A 294 -0.51 -9.60 -9.34
CA ALA A 294 -1.53 -9.52 -10.38
C ALA A 294 -2.90 -9.09 -9.82
N CYS A 295 -3.31 -9.61 -8.66
CA CYS A 295 -4.54 -9.18 -8.01
C CYS A 295 -4.50 -7.70 -7.62
N LEU A 296 -3.39 -7.25 -7.03
CA LEU A 296 -3.21 -5.85 -6.63
C LEU A 296 -3.18 -4.91 -7.84
N HIS A 297 -2.45 -5.26 -8.90
CA HIS A 297 -2.43 -4.49 -10.15
C HIS A 297 -3.81 -4.43 -10.82
N TYR A 298 -4.59 -5.51 -10.75
CA TYR A 298 -5.96 -5.50 -11.26
C TYR A 298 -6.86 -4.54 -10.48
N ILE A 299 -6.77 -4.54 -9.15
CA ILE A 299 -7.49 -3.57 -8.29
C ILE A 299 -7.08 -2.15 -8.68
N PHE A 300 -5.78 -1.90 -8.87
CA PHE A 300 -5.26 -0.61 -9.31
C PHE A 300 -5.87 -0.12 -10.63
N GLY A 301 -5.90 -0.99 -11.65
CA GLY A 301 -6.52 -0.66 -12.94
C GLY A 301 -8.01 -0.32 -12.80
N GLY A 302 -8.70 -0.95 -11.85
CA GLY A 302 -10.11 -0.68 -11.54
C GLY A 302 -10.36 0.69 -10.89
N ILE A 303 -9.43 1.21 -10.08
CA ILE A 303 -9.61 2.48 -9.36
C ILE A 303 -9.82 3.66 -10.30
N LYS A 304 -9.21 3.64 -11.51
CA LYS A 304 -9.44 4.68 -12.52
C LYS A 304 -10.92 4.80 -12.93
N ASN A 305 -11.67 3.71 -12.85
CA ASN A 305 -13.08 3.64 -13.27
C ASN A 305 -14.07 3.81 -12.10
N LEU A 306 -13.61 3.76 -10.86
CA LEU A 306 -14.47 3.85 -9.69
C LEU A 306 -14.72 5.33 -9.36
N LYS A 307 -15.98 5.78 -9.56
CA LYS A 307 -16.41 7.16 -9.31
C LYS A 307 -16.42 7.54 -7.82
N ALA A 308 -16.47 6.56 -6.92
CA ALA A 308 -16.36 6.76 -5.48
C ALA A 308 -15.96 5.43 -4.81
N ILE A 309 -14.78 5.37 -4.19
CA ILE A 309 -14.41 4.27 -3.29
C ILE A 309 -14.46 4.85 -1.88
N ASN A 310 -15.31 4.28 -1.03
CA ASN A 310 -15.24 4.58 0.40
C ASN A 310 -13.93 3.98 0.94
N SER A 311 -13.08 4.81 1.56
CA SER A 311 -11.84 4.41 2.22
C SER A 311 -11.99 3.22 3.19
N ASP A 312 -13.16 3.05 3.81
CA ASP A 312 -13.50 1.90 4.67
C ASP A 312 -13.42 0.56 3.95
N ILE A 313 -13.81 0.51 2.66
CA ILE A 313 -13.78 -0.73 1.85
C ILE A 313 -12.33 -1.13 1.61
N LEU A 314 -11.46 -0.17 1.35
CA LEU A 314 -10.05 -0.40 1.11
C LEU A 314 -9.36 -0.90 2.38
N GLU A 315 -9.70 -0.31 3.52
CA GLU A 315 -9.19 -0.71 4.82
C GLU A 315 -9.64 -2.14 5.17
N ASN A 316 -10.91 -2.47 4.93
CA ASN A 316 -11.41 -3.82 5.08
C ASN A 316 -10.75 -4.81 4.12
N LEU A 317 -10.52 -4.45 2.85
CA LEU A 317 -9.80 -5.31 1.91
C LEU A 317 -8.37 -5.53 2.35
N THR A 318 -7.69 -4.49 2.83
CA THR A 318 -6.31 -4.56 3.32
C THR A 318 -6.23 -5.44 4.57
N ASN A 319 -7.04 -5.14 5.57
CA ASN A 319 -7.06 -5.87 6.84
C ASN A 319 -7.49 -7.31 6.62
N ASN A 320 -8.53 -7.59 5.81
CA ASN A 320 -8.90 -8.96 5.50
C ASN A 320 -7.83 -9.68 4.68
N PHE A 321 -7.13 -9.02 3.76
CA PHE A 321 -6.09 -9.68 2.99
C PHE A 321 -4.93 -10.16 3.89
N PHE A 322 -4.53 -9.34 4.87
CA PHE A 322 -3.48 -9.69 5.83
C PHE A 322 -3.97 -10.57 6.98
N GLU A 323 -5.12 -10.25 7.59
CA GLU A 323 -5.66 -10.98 8.74
C GLU A 323 -6.37 -12.26 8.37
N LYS A 324 -7.12 -12.33 7.26
CA LYS A 324 -7.70 -13.61 6.82
C LYS A 324 -6.62 -14.53 6.29
N GLY A 325 -5.61 -13.96 5.63
CA GLY A 325 -4.35 -14.63 5.39
C GLY A 325 -3.76 -15.22 6.67
N ARG A 326 -3.82 -14.49 7.80
CA ARG A 326 -3.32 -14.90 9.13
C ARG A 326 -4.24 -15.83 9.94
N ASN A 327 -5.56 -15.77 9.75
CA ASN A 327 -6.55 -16.51 10.56
C ASN A 327 -6.96 -17.84 9.89
N ASP A 328 -7.01 -17.90 8.56
CA ASP A 328 -7.11 -19.18 7.83
C ASP A 328 -5.82 -20.02 8.01
N ILE A 329 -4.75 -19.41 8.54
CA ILE A 329 -3.49 -20.06 8.96
C ILE A 329 -3.63 -20.76 10.33
N ASP A 330 -4.45 -20.24 11.25
CA ASP A 330 -4.57 -20.77 12.62
C ASP A 330 -5.74 -21.77 12.76
N ASN A 331 -6.80 -21.62 11.98
CA ASN A 331 -7.97 -22.49 12.04
C ASN A 331 -7.92 -23.56 10.93
N ASN A 332 -7.38 -24.73 11.29
CA ASN A 332 -7.25 -25.97 10.51
C ASN A 332 -8.59 -26.61 10.06
N GLN A 333 -9.60 -25.85 9.63
CA GLN A 333 -10.88 -26.40 9.15
C GLN A 333 -10.96 -26.37 7.63
N ARG A 334 -10.70 -27.52 7.02
CA ARG A 334 -11.02 -27.78 5.60
C ARG A 334 -12.55 -27.86 5.42
N PRO A 335 -13.15 -27.21 4.41
CA PRO A 335 -14.38 -27.72 3.82
C PRO A 335 -14.05 -29.04 3.09
N GLY A 336 -14.83 -30.09 3.35
CA GLY A 336 -14.55 -31.44 2.87
C GLY A 336 -14.47 -31.54 1.35
N PHE A 337 -13.28 -31.83 0.82
CA PHE A 337 -13.07 -32.17 -0.58
C PHE A 337 -13.33 -33.67 -0.79
N LYS A 338 -14.35 -34.01 -1.57
CA LYS A 338 -14.58 -35.35 -2.13
C LYS A 338 -14.38 -35.30 -3.65
N GLY A 339 -13.51 -36.18 -4.17
CA GLY A 339 -13.47 -36.57 -5.59
C GLY A 339 -12.35 -35.94 -6.43
N ASN A 340 -11.85 -36.73 -7.39
CA ASN A 340 -10.79 -36.39 -8.36
C ASN A 340 -11.11 -35.11 -9.14
N VAL A 341 -10.57 -33.99 -8.69
CA VAL A 341 -10.53 -32.74 -9.44
C VAL A 341 -9.25 -32.75 -10.29
N THR A 342 -9.39 -32.57 -11.58
CA THR A 342 -8.25 -32.53 -12.50
C THR A 342 -7.42 -31.27 -12.27
N ARG A 343 -6.10 -31.35 -12.49
CA ARG A 343 -5.14 -30.23 -12.28
C ARG A 343 -5.53 -28.92 -12.99
N LYS A 344 -6.32 -29.01 -14.06
CA LYS A 344 -6.87 -27.88 -14.80
C LYS A 344 -7.96 -27.16 -13.98
N GLU A 345 -8.80 -27.92 -13.29
CA GLU A 345 -9.88 -27.42 -12.44
C GLU A 345 -9.35 -26.76 -11.16
N GLU A 346 -8.25 -27.20 -10.54
CA GLU A 346 -7.68 -26.51 -9.36
C GLU A 346 -7.11 -25.11 -9.66
N GLN A 347 -6.46 -24.94 -10.82
CA GLN A 347 -5.89 -23.65 -11.21
C GLN A 347 -6.94 -22.72 -11.82
N GLU A 348 -7.86 -23.27 -12.62
CA GLU A 348 -9.07 -22.54 -13.02
C GLU A 348 -9.91 -22.21 -11.78
N ASP A 349 -9.99 -23.04 -10.74
CA ASP A 349 -10.69 -22.69 -9.49
C ASP A 349 -9.98 -21.60 -8.71
N ILE A 350 -8.66 -21.52 -8.69
CA ILE A 350 -7.98 -20.40 -8.01
C ILE A 350 -8.22 -19.10 -8.78
N ILE A 351 -8.05 -19.12 -10.11
CA ILE A 351 -8.29 -17.93 -10.95
C ILE A 351 -9.77 -17.55 -10.93
N ASN A 352 -10.69 -18.52 -11.03
CA ASN A 352 -12.13 -18.33 -10.95
C ASN A 352 -12.58 -18.01 -9.54
N SER A 353 -11.93 -18.47 -8.48
CA SER A 353 -12.27 -18.11 -7.09
C SER A 353 -11.76 -16.73 -6.76
N VAL A 354 -10.59 -16.34 -7.26
CA VAL A 354 -10.12 -14.95 -7.19
C VAL A 354 -11.04 -14.08 -8.02
N GLU A 355 -11.33 -14.42 -9.28
CA GLU A 355 -12.27 -13.67 -10.11
C GLU A 355 -13.69 -13.68 -9.55
N LYS A 356 -14.19 -14.76 -8.95
CA LYS A 356 -15.54 -14.87 -8.36
C LYS A 356 -15.60 -14.16 -7.03
N TYR A 357 -14.57 -14.23 -6.19
CA TYR A 357 -14.44 -13.42 -4.98
C TYR A 357 -14.43 -11.94 -5.36
N MET A 358 -13.63 -11.55 -6.35
CA MET A 358 -13.58 -10.18 -6.85
C MET A 358 -14.91 -9.78 -7.49
N LYS A 359 -15.47 -10.57 -8.42
CA LYS A 359 -16.80 -10.35 -9.02
C LYS A 359 -17.92 -10.34 -7.99
N HIS A 360 -17.82 -11.06 -6.88
CA HIS A 360 -18.81 -11.07 -5.80
C HIS A 360 -18.68 -9.82 -4.91
N GLN A 361 -17.46 -9.44 -4.53
CA GLN A 361 -17.18 -8.21 -3.79
C GLN A 361 -17.52 -6.94 -4.59
N PHE A 362 -17.40 -7.02 -5.93
CA PHE A 362 -17.67 -5.90 -6.85
C PHE A 362 -19.02 -6.01 -7.61
N LYS A 363 -19.86 -7.03 -7.38
CA LYS A 363 -21.18 -7.15 -8.05
C LYS A 363 -22.29 -6.27 -7.45
N ASN A 364 -22.06 -5.75 -6.24
CA ASN A 364 -23.00 -4.91 -5.52
C ASN A 364 -22.64 -3.42 -5.61
N PHE A 365 -21.75 -3.06 -6.54
CA PHE A 365 -21.36 -1.70 -6.92
C PHE A 365 -21.51 -1.57 -8.43
#